data_AF-A0A6J5EPM5-F1
#
_entry.id   AF-A0A6J5EPM5-F1
#
_cell.length_a   1.000
_cell.length_b   1.000
_cell.length_c   1.000
_cell.angle_alpha   90.00
_cell.angle_beta   90.00
_cell.angle_gamma   90.00
#
_symmetry.space_group_name_H-M   'P 1'
#
loop_
_entity.id
_entity.type
_entity.pdbx_description
1 polymer ?
#
loop_
_entity_poly.entity_id
_entity_poly.type
_entity_poly.pdbx_seq_one_letter_code
_entity_poly.pdbx_strand_id
1 'polypeptide(L)'
;MSFRFIATLPPLTKLRVQPQMVGLTPETMRKIRAGDPTGDAKRDALVRFVRTLIKTSGTIDAAEVNRVRNAGYTERQILEIALAIAVITFTNLANRINDTVIDFPAVE
;
A
#
# COMPACT_ATOMS: atom_id res chain seq x y z
N MET A 1 4.87 32.94 0.14
CA MET A 1 5.94 32.02 0.59
C MET A 1 6.02 30.91 -0.45
N SER A 2 6.89 31.07 -1.45
CA SER A 2 6.89 30.25 -2.67
C SER A 2 7.89 29.12 -2.51
N PHE A 3 7.41 27.92 -2.21
CA PHE A 3 8.25 26.72 -2.21
C PHE A 3 8.44 26.25 -3.65
N ARG A 4 9.58 26.61 -4.25
CA ARG A 4 10.08 25.99 -5.48
C ARG A 4 10.81 24.70 -5.10
N PHE A 5 10.11 23.57 -5.20
CA PHE A 5 10.75 22.26 -5.14
C PHE A 5 11.16 21.86 -6.56
N ILE A 6 12.41 22.16 -6.93
CA ILE A 6 13.02 21.61 -8.14
C ILE A 6 13.49 20.20 -7.79
N ALA A 7 12.59 19.24 -7.93
CA ALA A 7 12.94 17.85 -8.13
C ALA A 7 12.23 17.42 -9.40
N THR A 8 12.99 17.24 -10.49
CA THR A 8 12.54 16.59 -11.72
C THR A 8 12.26 15.13 -11.39
N LEU A 9 11.15 14.88 -10.69
CA LEU A 9 10.61 13.55 -10.47
C LEU A 9 10.00 13.10 -11.81
N PRO A 10 10.31 11.87 -12.29
CA PRO A 10 9.60 11.32 -13.43
C PRO A 10 8.09 11.32 -13.16
N PRO A 11 7.24 11.41 -14.19
CA PRO A 11 5.79 11.45 -14.00
C PRO A 11 5.34 10.29 -13.09
N LEU A 12 4.62 10.65 -12.02
CA LEU A 12 4.21 9.77 -10.92
C LEU A 12 3.35 8.57 -11.37
N THR A 13 2.94 8.56 -12.63
CA THR A 13 2.23 7.48 -13.31
C THR A 13 2.99 6.15 -13.25
N LYS A 14 4.33 6.14 -13.25
CA LYS A 14 5.11 4.88 -13.19
C LYS A 14 5.30 4.28 -11.79
N LEU A 15 4.83 4.95 -10.73
CA LEU A 15 5.13 4.52 -9.34
C LEU A 15 4.12 3.52 -8.76
N ARG A 16 3.02 3.21 -9.45
CA ARG A 16 2.12 2.14 -9.02
C ARG A 16 2.80 0.80 -9.30
N VAL A 17 3.20 0.09 -8.23
CA VAL A 17 3.69 -1.29 -8.28
C VAL A 17 2.77 -2.09 -9.20
N GLN A 18 3.27 -2.49 -10.36
CA GLN A 18 2.55 -3.40 -11.24
C GLN A 18 2.53 -4.76 -10.53
N PRO A 19 1.36 -5.27 -10.09
CA PRO A 19 1.31 -6.56 -9.42
C PRO A 19 1.72 -7.72 -10.35
N GLN A 20 1.85 -7.43 -11.66
CA GLN A 20 2.37 -8.31 -12.69
C GLN A 20 3.84 -8.73 -12.47
N MET A 21 4.59 -8.00 -11.64
CA MET A 21 6.01 -8.27 -11.35
C MET A 21 6.22 -9.26 -10.18
N VAL A 22 5.16 -9.81 -9.58
CA VAL A 22 5.24 -10.59 -8.31
C VAL A 22 4.77 -12.05 -8.45
N GLY A 23 4.46 -12.52 -9.67
CA GLY A 23 4.02 -13.91 -9.88
C GLY A 23 2.67 -14.25 -9.23
N LEU A 24 1.85 -13.24 -8.90
CA LEU A 24 0.51 -13.44 -8.33
C LEU A 24 -0.52 -13.73 -9.42
N THR A 25 -1.37 -14.71 -9.20
CA THR A 25 -2.49 -15.00 -10.12
C THR A 25 -3.50 -13.85 -10.12
N PRO A 26 -4.23 -13.61 -11.23
CA PRO A 26 -5.29 -12.60 -11.27
C PRO A 26 -6.36 -12.76 -10.18
N GLU A 27 -6.70 -14.00 -9.85
CA GLU A 27 -7.64 -14.29 -8.76
C GLU A 27 -7.08 -13.88 -7.39
N THR A 28 -5.80 -14.16 -7.12
CA THR A 28 -5.12 -13.74 -5.89
C THR A 28 -5.10 -12.22 -5.80
N MET A 29 -4.81 -11.52 -6.91
CA MET A 29 -4.87 -10.06 -6.96
C MET A 29 -6.27 -9.53 -6.62
N ARG A 30 -7.32 -10.13 -7.17
CA ARG A 30 -8.71 -9.75 -6.84
C ARG A 30 -9.00 -9.94 -5.35
N LYS A 31 -8.62 -11.08 -4.77
CA LYS A 31 -8.77 -11.36 -3.34
C LYS A 31 -8.04 -10.34 -2.47
N ILE A 32 -6.78 -9.99 -2.80
CA ILE A 32 -6.01 -8.95 -2.09
C ILE A 32 -6.74 -7.60 -2.14
N ARG A 33 -7.25 -7.19 -3.31
CA ARG A 33 -7.98 -5.91 -3.47
C ARG A 33 -9.25 -5.89 -2.63
N ALA A 34 -10.04 -6.97 -2.67
CA ALA A 34 -11.25 -7.13 -1.88
C ALA A 34 -10.95 -7.20 -0.37
N GLY A 35 -9.77 -7.70 0.01
CA GLY A 35 -9.42 -8.02 1.40
C GLY A 35 -9.85 -9.43 1.82
N ASP A 36 -10.10 -10.31 0.84
CA ASP A 36 -10.53 -11.68 1.05
C ASP A 36 -9.33 -12.61 1.31
N PRO A 37 -9.55 -13.77 1.97
CA PRO A 37 -8.50 -14.77 2.18
C PRO A 37 -7.88 -15.23 0.86
N THR A 38 -6.55 -15.20 0.78
CA THR A 38 -5.79 -15.62 -0.40
C THR A 38 -5.29 -17.06 -0.33
N GLY A 39 -5.41 -17.70 0.83
CA GLY A 39 -4.85 -19.03 1.11
C GLY A 39 -3.40 -18.99 1.58
N ASP A 40 -2.79 -17.80 1.68
CA ASP A 40 -1.47 -17.58 2.25
C ASP A 40 -1.62 -16.79 3.56
N ALA A 41 -1.37 -17.45 4.69
CA ALA A 41 -1.57 -16.86 6.02
C ALA A 41 -0.70 -15.61 6.24
N LYS A 42 0.50 -15.57 5.67
CA LYS A 42 1.42 -14.44 5.80
C LYS A 42 0.91 -13.23 5.02
N ARG A 43 0.49 -13.45 3.78
CA ARG A 43 -0.13 -12.43 2.93
C ARG A 43 -1.43 -11.91 3.54
N ASP A 44 -2.28 -12.80 4.02
CA ASP A 44 -3.57 -12.41 4.59
C ASP A 44 -3.39 -11.58 5.87
N ALA A 45 -2.38 -11.88 6.67
CA ALA A 45 -2.00 -11.05 7.83
C ALA A 45 -1.56 -9.64 7.40
N LEU A 46 -0.74 -9.53 6.36
CA LEU A 46 -0.32 -8.24 5.80
C LEU A 46 -1.51 -7.43 5.26
N VAL A 47 -2.39 -8.06 4.48
CA VAL A 47 -3.57 -7.40 3.90
C VAL A 47 -4.46 -6.84 5.01
N ARG A 48 -4.73 -7.62 6.06
CA ARG A 48 -5.50 -7.15 7.22
C ARG A 48 -4.83 -5.97 7.91
N PHE A 49 -3.53 -6.09 8.23
CA PHE A 49 -2.80 -5.04 8.92
C PHE A 49 -2.76 -3.71 8.17
N VAL A 50 -2.45 -3.75 6.87
CA VAL A 50 -2.45 -2.56 6.02
C VAL A 50 -3.83 -1.91 5.99
N ARG A 51 -4.91 -2.71 5.88
CA ARG A 51 -6.28 -2.20 5.92
C ARG A 51 -6.62 -1.57 7.28
N THR A 52 -6.18 -2.16 8.39
CA THR A 52 -6.35 -1.58 9.73
C THR A 52 -5.65 -0.22 9.82
N LEU A 53 -4.39 -0.13 9.40
CA LEU A 53 -3.62 1.13 9.43
C LEU A 53 -4.25 2.24 8.57
N ILE A 54 -4.82 1.89 7.42
CA ILE A 54 -5.43 2.88 6.51
C ILE A 54 -6.83 3.32 6.99
N LYS A 55 -7.58 2.42 7.63
CA LYS A 55 -8.97 2.69 8.08
C LYS A 55 -9.07 3.32 9.46
N THR A 56 -8.06 3.14 10.29
CA THR A 56 -8.05 3.63 11.68
C THR A 56 -7.11 4.81 11.82
N SER A 57 -7.28 5.58 12.89
CA SER A 57 -6.37 6.67 13.25
C SER A 57 -6.03 6.56 14.74
N GLY A 58 -4.86 7.05 15.11
CA GLY A 58 -4.34 6.91 16.48
C GLY A 58 -3.68 5.55 16.73
N THR A 59 -3.57 5.19 18.01
CA THR A 59 -2.92 3.95 18.44
C THR A 59 -3.77 2.75 18.07
N ILE A 60 -3.19 1.80 17.32
CA ILE A 60 -3.81 0.50 17.04
C ILE A 60 -3.61 -0.47 18.20
N ASP A 61 -4.50 -1.46 18.31
CA ASP A 61 -4.39 -2.54 19.28
C ASP A 61 -3.08 -3.32 19.10
N ALA A 62 -2.36 -3.56 20.20
CA ALA A 62 -1.16 -4.40 20.24
C ALA A 62 -1.43 -5.82 19.68
N ALA A 63 -2.66 -6.33 19.78
CA ALA A 63 -3.05 -7.61 19.19
C ALA A 63 -2.97 -7.63 17.65
N GLU A 64 -3.15 -6.50 16.98
CA GLU A 64 -2.97 -6.40 15.51
C GLU A 64 -1.49 -6.48 15.14
N VAL A 65 -0.63 -5.77 15.87
CA VAL A 65 0.83 -5.81 15.66
C VAL A 65 1.36 -7.22 15.92
N ASN A 66 0.93 -7.87 17.00
CA ASN A 66 1.35 -9.23 17.33
C ASN A 66 0.90 -10.26 16.29
N ARG A 67 -0.28 -10.10 15.69
CA ARG A 67 -0.74 -10.99 14.60
C ARG A 67 0.18 -10.94 13.39
N VAL A 68 0.69 -9.77 13.03
CA VAL A 68 1.63 -9.60 11.92
C VAL A 68 2.99 -10.18 12.25
N ARG A 69 3.48 -9.95 13.48
CA ARG A 69 4.73 -10.59 13.96
C ARG A 69 4.65 -12.10 13.91
N ASN A 70 3.54 -12.68 14.39
CA ASN A 70 3.31 -14.12 14.39
C ASN A 70 3.19 -14.71 12.98
N ALA A 71 2.83 -13.90 11.98
CA ALA A 71 2.86 -14.27 10.57
C ALA A 71 4.27 -14.27 9.96
N GLY A 72 5.31 -13.96 10.76
CA GLY A 72 6.71 -13.99 10.35
C GLY A 72 7.21 -12.68 9.74
N TYR A 73 6.62 -11.55 10.11
CA TYR A 73 7.17 -10.23 9.81
C TYR A 73 8.01 -9.72 10.97
N THR A 74 9.17 -9.15 10.65
CA THR A 74 10.07 -8.54 11.64
C THR A 74 9.64 -7.11 11.97
N GLU A 75 10.11 -6.56 13.10
CA GLU A 75 9.90 -5.15 13.45
C GLU A 75 10.31 -4.18 12.34
N ARG A 76 11.45 -4.46 11.70
CA ARG A 76 11.94 -3.67 10.58
C ARG A 76 10.94 -3.68 9.42
N GLN A 77 10.42 -4.86 9.07
CA GLN A 77 9.45 -4.98 7.99
C GLN A 77 8.13 -4.28 8.31
N ILE A 78 7.70 -4.28 9.58
CA ILE A 78 6.51 -3.53 10.01
C ILE A 78 6.70 -2.03 9.79
N LEU A 79 7.88 -1.49 10.11
CA LEU A 79 8.21 -0.08 9.84
C LEU A 79 8.34 0.21 8.34
N GLU A 80 8.91 -0.70 7.55
CA GLU A 80 8.97 -0.59 6.08
C GLU A 80 7.58 -0.58 5.45
N ILE A 81 6.65 -1.40 5.96
CA ILE A 81 5.24 -1.41 5.54
C ILE A 81 4.60 -0.04 5.84
N ALA A 82 4.81 0.51 7.04
CA ALA A 82 4.30 1.82 7.42
C ALA A 82 4.86 2.94 6.51
N LEU A 83 6.16 2.90 6.20
CA LEU A 83 6.79 3.83 5.27
C LEU A 83 6.18 3.73 3.86
N ALA A 84 5.98 2.51 3.36
CA ALA A 84 5.35 2.29 2.06
C ALA A 84 3.92 2.87 2.01
N ILE A 85 3.12 2.65 3.06
CA ILE A 85 1.77 3.24 3.18
C ILE A 85 1.84 4.77 3.15
N ALA A 86 2.78 5.38 3.88
CA ALA A 86 2.94 6.83 3.94
C ALA A 86 3.29 7.41 2.56
N VAL A 87 4.26 6.82 1.85
CA VAL A 87 4.67 7.27 0.50
C VAL A 87 3.53 7.13 -0.50
N ILE A 88 2.80 6.00 -0.49
CA ILE A 88 1.66 5.77 -1.38
C ILE A 88 0.53 6.75 -1.07
N THR A 89 0.21 6.96 0.20
CA THR A 89 -0.83 7.92 0.61
C THR A 89 -0.46 9.33 0.19
N PHE A 90 0.77 9.75 0.44
CA PHE A 90 1.27 11.07 0.06
C PHE A 90 1.18 11.31 -1.45
N THR A 91 1.67 10.35 -2.25
CA THR A 91 1.64 10.46 -3.72
C THR A 91 0.20 10.48 -4.26
N ASN A 92 -0.71 9.67 -3.71
CA ASN A 92 -2.12 9.71 -4.07
C ASN A 92 -2.76 11.07 -3.75
N LEU A 93 -2.46 11.64 -2.58
CA LEU A 93 -2.96 12.97 -2.19
C LEU A 93 -2.40 14.06 -3.11
N ALA A 94 -1.11 14.02 -3.43
CA ALA A 94 -0.48 14.96 -4.36
C ALA A 94 -1.13 14.90 -5.75
N ASN A 95 -1.37 13.71 -6.29
CA ASN A 95 -2.07 13.54 -7.57
C ASN A 95 -3.50 14.09 -7.53
N ARG A 96 -4.22 13.86 -6.42
CA ARG A 96 -5.59 14.35 -6.23
C ARG A 96 -5.66 15.88 -6.15
N ILE A 97 -4.68 16.52 -5.49
CA ILE A 97 -4.61 17.98 -5.39
C ILE A 97 -4.36 18.61 -6.78
N ASN A 98 -3.55 17.97 -7.61
CA ASN A 98 -3.15 18.48 -8.92
C ASN A 98 -4.07 18.04 -10.07
N ASP A 99 -5.20 17.37 -9.77
CA ASP A 99 -6.13 16.81 -10.76
C ASP A 99 -5.42 16.10 -11.92
N THR A 100 -4.42 15.28 -11.57
CA THR A 100 -3.57 14.64 -12.58
C THR A 100 -4.37 13.57 -13.31
N VAL A 101 -4.57 13.74 -14.62
CA VAL A 101 -5.24 12.76 -15.48
C VAL A 101 -4.44 11.45 -15.48
N ILE A 102 -5.12 10.36 -15.12
CA ILE A 102 -4.52 9.02 -15.08
C ILE A 102 -4.42 8.49 -16.51
N ASP A 103 -3.20 8.45 -17.07
CA ASP A 103 -2.91 7.90 -18.40
C ASP A 103 -2.73 6.37 -18.35
N PHE A 104 -3.73 5.65 -17.82
CA PHE A 104 -3.73 4.19 -17.78
C PHE A 104 -5.10 3.59 -18.07
N PRO A 105 -5.16 2.42 -18.74
CA PRO A 105 -6.40 1.68 -18.87
C PRO A 105 -6.94 1.32 -17.48
N ALA A 106 -8.25 1.52 -17.29
CA ALA A 106 -8.94 1.09 -16.08
C ALA A 106 -8.73 -0.41 -15.87
N VAL A 107 -8.42 -0.81 -14.64
CA VAL A 107 -8.21 -2.22 -14.30
C VAL A 107 -9.55 -2.82 -13.91
N GLU A 108 -10.02 -3.82 -14.68
CA GLU A 108 -11.11 -4.73 -14.28
C GLU A 108 -10.74 -5.61 -13.06
#